data_AF-N8V322-F1
#
_entry.id   AF-N8V322-F1
#
_cell.length_a   1.000
_cell.length_b   1.000
_cell.length_c   1.000
_cell.angle_alpha   90.00
_cell.angle_beta   90.00
_cell.angle_gamma   90.00
#
_symmetry.space_group_name_H-M   'P 1'
#
loop_
_entity.id
_entity.type
_entity.pdbx_description
1 polymer ?
#
loop_
_entity_poly.entity_id
_entity_poly.type
_entity_poly.pdbx_seq_one_letter_code
_entity_poly.pdbx_strand_id
1 'polypeptide(L)'
;MKNIFLKRNYRSNYRGKVSVEDALKHQAFIDDMKKDAVFYHLDDLEGATVPYSMLHRIIQKLKTRNDGFTLSEKSYLNRQGLLALKRFTESEISFNQYKKEAVLEKLKRIEAGQEEKLRLERIKELELIEEKKKQEKLSRERKLKDQVEREKQRIRESDPKFIARQKEKALFKKYELEPFHIPYELRSRLLRILSLLEREQRLSDNDRIWLTSEGYEFFTGKLKNKFHRFEAEFYLQEYKVKKSNWSAINASSHLRKCQASKEAETFLENTKISVSEDKKVLSAYFTTLGGVKRDLKKSHLAIEHGIRAHEIKPKDYRPCTLLGAIYMETHNYTLGHQWYEKARERGAPENTINAELKSILFKLDQRKRSEMIENLLKKDRAVYGWLRVLK
;
A
#
# COMPACT_ATOMS: atom_id res chain seq x y z
N MET A 1 22.58 -11.32 4.48
CA MET A 1 23.35 -12.40 3.80
C MET A 1 23.87 -13.35 4.84
N LYS A 2 23.71 -14.65 4.60
CA LYS A 2 23.93 -15.77 5.52
C LYS A 2 25.37 -15.82 6.02
N ASN A 3 25.56 -15.78 7.33
CA ASN A 3 26.87 -15.96 7.98
C ASN A 3 27.14 -17.46 8.09
N ILE A 4 27.94 -18.00 7.17
CA ILE A 4 28.35 -19.41 7.16
C ILE A 4 29.48 -19.56 8.17
N PHE A 5 29.13 -19.86 9.43
CA PHE A 5 30.08 -20.40 10.39
C PHE A 5 30.41 -21.84 10.01
N LEU A 6 31.59 -22.05 9.43
CA LEU A 6 32.20 -23.36 9.25
C LEU A 6 32.52 -23.96 10.64
N LYS A 7 31.53 -24.66 11.23
CA LYS A 7 31.78 -25.64 12.29
C LYS A 7 32.60 -26.79 11.70
N ARG A 8 33.93 -26.76 11.86
CA ARG A 8 34.73 -27.99 11.77
C ARG A 8 34.38 -28.87 12.96
N ASN A 9 33.43 -29.78 12.76
CA ASN A 9 33.11 -30.84 13.70
C ASN A 9 34.32 -31.77 13.84
N TYR A 10 34.98 -31.73 14.99
CA TYR A 10 35.88 -32.80 15.40
C TYR A 10 35.02 -34.00 15.80
N ARG A 11 34.89 -35.00 14.93
CA ARG A 11 34.22 -36.27 15.26
C ARG A 11 35.25 -37.22 15.87
N SER A 12 35.17 -37.41 17.19
CA SER A 12 35.89 -38.48 17.89
C SER A 12 35.23 -39.83 17.58
N ASN A 13 36.01 -40.81 17.14
CA ASN A 13 35.56 -42.17 16.83
C ASN A 13 35.69 -43.16 18.02
N TYR A 14 35.91 -42.69 19.25
CA TYR A 14 36.00 -43.57 20.41
C TYR A 14 34.61 -43.90 20.99
N ARG A 15 34.16 -45.15 20.80
CA ARG A 15 32.96 -45.73 21.45
C ARG A 15 33.37 -46.54 22.68
N GLY A 16 33.51 -45.86 23.82
CA GLY A 16 33.68 -46.45 25.14
C GLY A 16 33.49 -45.38 26.21
N LYS A 17 32.87 -45.71 27.35
CA LYS A 17 32.84 -44.79 28.51
C LYS A 17 34.27 -44.72 29.05
N VAL A 18 34.99 -43.63 28.73
CA VAL A 18 36.31 -43.34 29.30
C VAL A 18 36.10 -43.11 30.79
N SER A 19 36.64 -43.99 31.64
CA SER A 19 36.58 -43.81 33.08
C SER A 19 37.43 -42.60 33.50
N VAL A 20 37.19 -42.04 34.68
CA VAL A 20 38.07 -40.99 35.25
C VAL A 20 39.51 -41.49 35.33
N GLU A 21 39.68 -42.79 35.58
CA GLU A 21 40.98 -43.45 35.60
C GLU A 21 41.65 -43.49 34.22
N ASP A 22 40.90 -43.75 33.15
CA ASP A 22 41.41 -43.73 31.77
C ASP A 22 41.79 -42.31 31.32
N ALA A 23 41.01 -41.29 31.74
CA ALA A 23 41.33 -39.89 31.48
C ALA A 23 42.61 -39.47 32.19
N LEU A 24 42.82 -39.90 33.44
CA LEU A 24 44.05 -39.65 34.19
C LEU A 24 45.26 -40.38 33.57
N LYS A 25 45.09 -41.63 33.13
CA LYS A 25 46.13 -42.38 32.40
C LYS A 25 46.50 -41.72 31.08
N HIS A 26 45.50 -41.25 30.32
CA HIS A 26 45.73 -40.53 29.07
C HIS A 26 46.42 -39.18 29.31
N GLN A 27 46.01 -38.43 30.33
CA GLN A 27 46.66 -37.16 30.69
C GLN A 27 48.12 -37.38 31.12
N ALA A 28 48.37 -38.39 31.96
CA ALA A 28 49.72 -38.78 32.35
C ALA A 28 50.59 -39.18 31.14
N PHE A 29 50.01 -39.88 30.17
CA PHE A 29 50.68 -40.24 28.92
C PHE A 29 51.06 -39.01 28.08
N ILE A 30 50.15 -38.03 27.93
CA ILE A 30 50.43 -36.78 27.23
C ILE A 30 51.48 -35.93 27.98
N ASP A 31 51.46 -35.93 29.31
CA ASP A 31 52.44 -35.20 30.10
C ASP A 31 53.83 -35.85 30.05
N ASP A 32 53.92 -37.18 29.97
CA ASP A 32 55.18 -37.89 29.69
C ASP A 32 55.72 -37.51 28.30
N MET A 33 54.86 -37.46 27.29
CA MET A 33 55.25 -37.01 25.94
C MET A 33 55.80 -35.59 25.92
N LYS A 34 55.22 -34.67 26.70
CA LYS A 34 55.75 -33.31 26.83
C LYS A 34 57.12 -33.31 27.51
N LYS A 35 57.31 -34.10 28.56
CA LYS A 35 58.61 -34.25 29.22
C LYS A 35 59.66 -34.77 28.24
N ASP A 36 59.31 -35.75 27.42
CA ASP A 36 60.18 -36.30 26.39
C ASP A 36 60.52 -35.25 25.33
N ALA A 37 59.51 -34.54 24.81
CA ALA A 37 59.70 -33.48 23.84
C ALA A 37 60.64 -32.39 24.38
N VAL A 38 60.49 -31.99 25.64
CA VAL A 38 61.41 -31.05 26.31
C VAL A 38 62.82 -31.64 26.45
N PHE A 39 62.92 -32.90 26.89
CA PHE A 39 64.21 -33.56 27.10
C PHE A 39 65.05 -33.66 25.81
N TYR A 40 64.38 -33.84 24.68
CA TYR A 40 64.99 -33.85 23.35
C TYR A 40 64.96 -32.48 22.64
N HIS A 41 64.52 -31.38 23.25
CA HIS A 41 64.45 -30.04 22.63
C HIS A 41 63.57 -29.97 21.36
N LEU A 42 62.41 -30.64 21.38
CA LEU A 42 61.43 -30.72 20.29
C LEU A 42 60.03 -30.25 20.71
N ASP A 43 59.89 -29.69 21.90
CA ASP A 43 58.63 -29.21 22.47
C ASP A 43 58.03 -27.98 21.74
N ASP A 44 58.79 -27.35 20.84
CA ASP A 44 58.30 -26.33 19.90
C ASP A 44 57.49 -26.93 18.73
N LEU A 45 57.57 -28.24 18.52
CA LEU A 45 56.93 -28.93 17.41
C LEU A 45 55.73 -29.74 17.92
N GLU A 46 54.54 -29.43 17.41
CA GLU A 46 53.31 -30.16 17.76
C GLU A 46 53.48 -31.66 17.54
N GLY A 47 54.20 -32.07 16.48
CA GLY A 47 54.52 -33.46 16.22
C GLY A 47 55.14 -34.19 17.41
N ALA A 48 55.97 -33.56 18.24
CA ALA A 48 56.61 -34.23 19.38
C ALA A 48 55.62 -34.60 20.50
N THR A 49 54.49 -33.90 20.58
CA THR A 49 53.47 -34.05 21.61
C THR A 49 52.16 -34.65 21.10
N VAL A 50 52.12 -35.08 19.82
CA VAL A 50 51.00 -35.82 19.22
C VAL A 50 51.27 -37.32 19.26
N PRO A 51 50.39 -38.13 19.90
CA PRO A 51 50.56 -39.58 19.97
C PRO A 51 50.71 -40.22 18.59
N TYR A 52 51.62 -41.18 18.49
CA TYR A 52 51.91 -41.94 17.26
C TYR A 52 52.33 -41.12 16.04
N SER A 53 52.58 -39.81 16.18
CA SER A 53 53.17 -39.01 15.11
C SER A 53 54.56 -39.56 14.74
N MET A 54 55.07 -39.17 13.58
CA MET A 54 56.41 -39.59 13.16
C MET A 54 57.50 -39.12 14.13
N LEU A 55 57.38 -37.89 14.64
CA LEU A 55 58.35 -37.34 15.59
C LEU A 55 58.25 -38.00 16.97
N HIS A 56 57.03 -38.27 17.45
CA HIS A 56 56.81 -38.98 18.70
C HIS A 56 57.37 -40.41 18.66
N ARG A 57 57.18 -41.15 17.55
CA ARG A 57 57.76 -42.50 17.37
C ARG A 57 59.28 -42.49 17.42
N ILE A 58 59.91 -41.49 16.79
CA ILE A 58 61.37 -41.31 16.82
C ILE A 58 61.86 -41.08 18.25
N ILE A 59 61.18 -40.21 19.02
CA ILE A 59 61.48 -39.95 20.43
C ILE A 59 61.37 -41.24 21.27
N GLN A 60 60.34 -42.06 21.07
CA GLN A 60 60.19 -43.32 21.80
C GLN A 60 61.28 -44.35 21.47
N LYS A 61 61.73 -44.41 20.20
CA LYS A 61 62.90 -45.24 19.82
C LYS A 61 64.17 -44.80 20.52
N LEU A 62 64.40 -43.49 20.62
CA LEU A 62 65.55 -42.93 21.34
C LEU A 62 65.49 -43.28 22.83
N LYS A 63 64.32 -43.21 23.47
CA LYS A 63 64.14 -43.59 24.89
C LYS A 63 64.45 -45.06 25.15
N THR A 64 64.02 -45.93 24.25
CA THR A 64 64.15 -47.39 24.39
C THR A 64 65.52 -47.91 23.95
N ARG A 65 66.45 -47.03 23.52
CA ARG A 65 67.77 -47.38 22.95
C ARG A 65 67.67 -48.37 21.80
N ASN A 66 66.66 -48.17 20.95
CA ASN A 66 66.47 -48.96 19.74
C ASN A 66 67.14 -48.23 18.56
N ASP A 67 68.32 -48.69 18.17
CA ASP A 67 69.22 -47.98 17.24
C ASP A 67 68.83 -48.15 15.76
N GLY A 68 67.73 -48.87 15.46
CA GLY A 68 67.23 -49.11 14.10
C GLY A 68 66.31 -47.99 13.57
N PHE A 69 66.88 -46.88 13.09
CA PHE A 69 66.13 -45.81 12.39
C PHE A 69 65.99 -46.09 10.90
N THR A 70 64.76 -46.08 10.40
CA THR A 70 64.43 -46.33 8.99
C THR A 70 64.80 -45.14 8.10
N LEU A 71 64.99 -45.40 6.79
CA LEU A 71 65.25 -44.35 5.81
C LEU A 71 64.14 -43.29 5.76
N SER A 72 62.88 -43.69 5.99
CA SER A 72 61.72 -42.78 6.03
C SER A 72 61.77 -41.84 7.23
N GLU A 73 62.16 -42.32 8.41
CA GLU A 73 62.32 -41.51 9.63
C GLU A 73 63.43 -40.47 9.44
N LYS A 74 64.59 -40.89 8.91
CA LYS A 74 65.71 -39.99 8.60
C LYS A 74 65.33 -38.92 7.56
N SER A 75 64.60 -39.31 6.51
CA SER A 75 64.10 -38.38 5.50
C SER A 75 63.09 -37.38 6.05
N TYR A 76 62.26 -37.80 7.01
CA TYR A 76 61.34 -36.90 7.71
C TYR A 76 62.10 -35.86 8.54
N LEU A 77 63.09 -36.28 9.34
CA LEU A 77 63.92 -35.35 10.12
C LEU A 77 64.57 -34.30 9.21
N ASN A 78 65.09 -34.72 8.06
CA ASN A 78 65.66 -33.79 7.08
C ASN A 78 64.63 -32.80 6.51
N ARG A 79 63.45 -33.28 6.09
CA ARG A 79 62.37 -32.40 5.58
C ARG A 79 61.85 -31.42 6.63
N GLN A 80 61.88 -31.80 7.90
CA GLN A 80 61.48 -30.95 9.02
C GLN A 80 62.62 -30.05 9.52
N GLY A 81 63.80 -30.10 8.89
CA GLY A 81 64.96 -29.30 9.29
C GLY A 81 65.54 -29.67 10.67
N LEU A 82 65.33 -30.91 11.12
CA LEU A 82 65.82 -31.45 12.40
C LEU A 82 67.18 -32.13 12.19
N LEU A 83 68.16 -31.34 11.76
CA LEU A 83 69.46 -31.85 11.28
C LEU A 83 70.31 -32.40 12.42
N ALA A 84 70.32 -31.72 13.58
CA ALA A 84 70.99 -32.20 14.79
C ALA A 84 70.42 -33.56 15.25
N LEU A 85 69.10 -33.71 15.23
CA LEU A 85 68.45 -34.96 15.62
C LEU A 85 68.76 -36.08 14.62
N LYS A 86 68.79 -35.78 13.33
CA LYS A 86 69.18 -36.73 12.29
C LYS A 86 70.60 -37.25 12.53
N ARG A 87 71.57 -36.34 12.69
CA ARG A 87 72.98 -36.69 12.95
C ARG A 87 73.15 -37.51 14.23
N PHE A 88 72.36 -37.20 15.26
CA PHE A 88 72.33 -37.99 16.49
C PHE A 88 71.79 -39.41 16.24
N THR A 89 70.70 -39.56 15.48
CA THR A 89 70.15 -40.88 15.11
C THR A 89 71.06 -41.70 14.17
N GLU A 90 72.03 -41.05 13.53
CA GLU A 90 73.06 -41.67 12.69
C GLU A 90 74.35 -41.96 13.47
N SER A 91 74.35 -41.70 14.78
CA SER A 91 75.50 -41.85 15.68
C SER A 91 76.72 -40.99 15.28
N GLU A 92 76.53 -39.95 14.47
CA GLU A 92 77.59 -39.04 14.04
C GLU A 92 78.03 -38.06 15.14
N ILE A 93 77.14 -37.80 16.10
CA ILE A 93 77.39 -36.87 17.21
C ILE A 93 76.96 -37.49 18.54
N SER A 94 77.62 -37.08 19.63
CA SER A 94 77.23 -37.49 20.98
C SER A 94 75.93 -36.81 21.40
N PHE A 95 75.24 -37.39 22.39
CA PHE A 95 74.01 -36.80 22.94
C PHE A 95 74.24 -35.39 23.54
N ASN A 96 75.42 -35.15 24.11
CA ASN A 96 75.79 -33.82 24.63
C ASN A 96 75.97 -32.80 23.50
N GLN A 97 76.51 -33.22 22.36
CA GLN A 97 76.63 -32.38 21.19
C GLN A 97 75.26 -32.13 20.53
N TYR A 98 74.42 -33.16 20.43
CA TYR A 98 73.03 -33.05 20.00
C TYR A 98 72.28 -31.98 20.80
N LYS A 99 72.32 -32.04 22.14
CA LYS A 99 71.61 -31.07 22.99
C LYS A 99 72.02 -29.63 22.69
N LYS A 100 73.32 -29.37 22.49
CA LYS A 100 73.82 -28.03 22.15
C LYS A 100 73.28 -27.56 20.80
N GLU A 101 73.32 -28.41 19.78
CA GLU A 101 72.87 -28.06 18.42
C GLU A 101 71.33 -27.94 18.34
N ALA A 102 70.58 -28.83 19.00
CA ALA A 102 69.13 -28.85 19.00
C ALA A 102 68.51 -27.61 19.67
N VAL A 103 69.15 -27.07 20.71
CA VAL A 103 68.75 -25.78 21.31
C VAL A 103 68.84 -24.65 20.29
N LEU A 104 69.92 -24.59 19.50
CA LEU A 104 70.10 -23.56 18.48
C LEU A 104 69.10 -23.71 17.33
N GLU A 105 68.84 -24.94 16.88
CA GLU A 105 67.81 -25.19 15.85
C GLU A 105 66.41 -24.80 16.34
N LYS A 106 66.07 -25.17 17.59
CA LYS A 106 64.79 -24.80 18.22
C LYS A 106 64.60 -23.29 18.29
N LEU A 107 65.62 -22.55 18.73
CA LEU A 107 65.57 -21.08 18.80
C LEU A 107 65.29 -20.46 17.42
N LYS A 108 66.00 -20.92 16.38
CA LYS A 108 65.77 -20.45 15.00
C LYS A 108 64.36 -20.75 14.49
N ARG A 109 63.81 -21.94 14.77
CA ARG A 109 62.44 -22.29 14.38
C ARG A 109 61.40 -21.42 15.08
N ILE A 110 61.57 -21.18 16.38
CA ILE A 110 60.67 -20.33 17.16
C ILE A 110 60.70 -18.89 16.62
N GLU A 111 61.89 -18.33 16.38
CA GLU A 111 62.07 -16.99 15.84
C GLU A 111 61.40 -16.85 14.46
N ALA A 112 61.68 -17.76 13.52
CA ALA A 112 61.05 -17.78 12.20
C ALA A 112 59.52 -17.92 12.28
N GLY A 113 59.01 -18.72 13.22
CA GLY A 113 57.57 -18.87 13.45
C GLY A 113 56.91 -17.59 14.01
N GLN A 114 57.61 -16.87 14.89
CA GLN A 114 57.14 -15.58 15.42
C GLN A 114 57.13 -14.49 14.34
N GLU A 115 58.18 -14.43 13.51
CA GLU A 115 58.25 -13.48 12.38
C GLU A 115 57.12 -13.70 11.38
N GLU A 116 56.86 -14.95 10.99
CA GLU A 116 55.77 -15.27 10.06
C GLU A 116 54.40 -14.96 10.67
N LYS A 117 54.20 -15.20 11.97
CA LYS A 117 52.97 -14.82 12.66
C LYS A 117 52.74 -13.31 12.62
N LEU A 118 53.76 -12.52 12.94
CA LEU A 118 53.71 -11.04 12.88
C LEU A 118 53.47 -10.54 11.45
N ARG A 119 54.00 -11.23 10.44
CA ARG A 119 53.74 -10.93 9.03
C ARG A 119 52.28 -11.17 8.67
N LEU A 120 51.72 -12.32 9.04
CA LEU A 120 50.32 -12.66 8.79
C LEU A 120 49.35 -11.73 9.52
N GLU A 121 49.67 -11.31 10.74
CA GLU A 121 48.88 -10.32 11.49
C GLU A 121 48.86 -8.96 10.78
N ARG A 122 50.01 -8.49 10.29
CA ARG A 122 50.10 -7.25 9.50
C ARG A 122 49.30 -7.33 8.19
N ILE A 123 49.33 -8.46 7.48
CA ILE A 123 48.53 -8.65 6.27
C ILE A 123 47.03 -8.55 6.59
N LYS A 124 46.57 -9.23 7.64
CA LYS A 124 45.15 -9.17 8.07
C LYS A 124 44.71 -7.77 8.47
N GLU A 125 45.59 -7.01 9.14
CA GLU A 125 45.31 -5.63 9.52
C GLU A 125 45.16 -4.73 8.28
N LEU A 126 46.04 -4.87 7.29
CA LEU A 126 45.96 -4.14 6.03
C LEU A 126 44.68 -4.48 5.25
N GLU A 127 44.30 -5.75 5.15
CA GLU A 127 43.04 -6.19 4.53
C GLU A 127 41.82 -5.57 5.21
N LEU A 128 41.82 -5.52 6.55
CA LEU A 128 40.73 -4.90 7.31
C LEU A 128 40.63 -3.39 7.07
N ILE A 129 41.77 -2.70 6.97
CA ILE A 129 41.83 -1.27 6.64
C ILE A 129 41.30 -1.02 5.22
N GLU A 130 41.68 -1.86 4.27
CA GLU A 130 41.24 -1.74 2.88
C GLU A 130 39.73 -1.99 2.72
N GLU A 131 39.19 -3.02 3.38
CA GLU A 131 37.75 -3.28 3.39
C GLU A 131 36.97 -2.14 4.06
N LYS A 132 37.46 -1.59 5.18
CA LYS A 132 36.85 -0.39 5.80
C LYS A 132 36.83 0.80 4.85
N LYS A 133 37.94 1.09 4.16
CA LYS A 133 38.02 2.18 3.16
C LYS A 133 37.03 1.96 2.02
N LYS A 134 36.89 0.72 1.55
CA LYS A 134 35.93 0.35 0.49
C LYS A 134 34.48 0.52 0.94
N GLN A 135 34.13 0.08 2.15
CA GLN A 135 32.79 0.26 2.72
C GLN A 135 32.45 1.74 2.94
N GLU A 136 33.40 2.53 3.44
CA GLU A 136 33.22 3.98 3.58
C GLU A 136 32.98 4.66 2.23
N LYS A 137 33.78 4.33 1.21
CA LYS A 137 33.60 4.85 -0.15
C LYS A 137 32.21 4.52 -0.70
N LEU A 138 31.78 3.27 -0.58
CA LEU A 138 30.46 2.84 -1.04
C LEU A 138 29.32 3.55 -0.28
N SER A 139 29.47 3.75 1.03
CA SER A 139 28.52 4.49 1.86
C SER A 139 28.42 5.97 1.43
N ARG A 140 29.56 6.62 1.15
CA ARG A 140 29.62 7.99 0.63
C ARG A 140 28.96 8.11 -0.75
N GLU A 141 29.22 7.17 -1.66
CA GLU A 141 28.60 7.14 -2.99
C GLU A 141 27.08 6.95 -2.91
N ARG A 142 26.59 6.07 -2.03
CA ARG A 142 25.14 5.90 -1.80
C ARG A 142 24.49 7.18 -1.28
N LYS A 143 25.08 7.79 -0.25
CA LYS A 143 24.59 9.06 0.30
C LYS A 143 24.53 10.16 -0.76
N LEU A 144 25.55 10.25 -1.62
CA LEU A 144 25.57 11.22 -2.72
C LEU A 144 24.47 10.92 -3.76
N LYS A 145 24.28 9.66 -4.16
CA LYS A 145 23.19 9.27 -5.07
C LYS A 145 21.82 9.61 -4.48
N ASP A 146 21.60 9.34 -3.19
CA ASP A 146 20.35 9.65 -2.50
C ASP A 146 20.12 11.17 -2.38
N GLN A 147 21.19 11.96 -2.23
CA GLN A 147 21.09 13.42 -2.24
C GLN A 147 20.73 13.94 -3.64
N VAL A 148 21.38 13.44 -4.69
CA VAL A 148 21.08 13.80 -6.08
C VAL A 148 19.64 13.44 -6.46
N GLU A 149 19.17 12.26 -6.08
CA GLU A 149 17.79 11.83 -6.38
C GLU A 149 16.76 12.67 -5.62
N ARG A 150 17.03 12.98 -4.34
CA ARG A 150 16.17 13.89 -3.57
C ARG A 150 16.12 15.28 -4.18
N GLU A 151 17.23 15.81 -4.64
CA GLU A 151 17.25 17.12 -5.28
C GLU A 151 16.52 17.11 -6.63
N LYS A 152 16.70 16.06 -7.44
CA LYS A 152 15.89 15.87 -8.67
C LYS A 152 14.40 15.80 -8.38
N GLN A 153 14.00 15.10 -7.33
CA GLN A 153 12.61 15.01 -6.92
C GLN A 153 12.09 16.37 -6.45
N ARG A 154 12.85 17.12 -5.64
CA ARG A 154 12.49 18.47 -5.22
C ARG A 154 12.32 19.42 -6.41
N ILE A 155 13.24 19.40 -7.38
CA ILE A 155 13.13 20.19 -8.61
C ILE A 155 11.84 19.83 -9.36
N ARG A 156 11.57 18.53 -9.55
CA ARG A 156 10.33 18.05 -10.21
C ARG A 156 9.08 18.48 -9.47
N GLU A 157 9.05 18.36 -8.15
CA GLU A 157 7.88 18.70 -7.32
C GLU A 157 7.66 20.22 -7.21
N SER A 158 8.73 21.01 -7.36
CA SER A 158 8.66 22.47 -7.40
C SER A 158 8.25 23.03 -8.77
N ASP A 159 8.29 22.22 -9.84
CA ASP A 159 7.86 22.62 -11.18
C ASP A 159 6.37 23.03 -11.16
N PRO A 160 6.04 24.28 -11.55
CA PRO A 160 4.66 24.74 -11.64
C PRO A 160 3.74 23.82 -12.45
N LYS A 161 4.26 23.19 -13.51
CA LYS A 161 3.48 22.24 -14.33
C LYS A 161 3.15 20.96 -13.57
N PHE A 162 4.10 20.45 -12.78
CA PHE A 162 3.87 19.29 -11.93
C PHE A 162 2.84 19.62 -10.84
N ILE A 163 2.99 20.75 -10.16
CA ILE A 163 2.05 21.23 -9.14
C ILE A 163 0.63 21.36 -9.71
N ALA A 164 0.49 21.98 -10.90
CA ALA A 164 -0.81 22.14 -11.56
C ALA A 164 -1.45 20.78 -11.87
N ARG A 165 -0.68 19.83 -12.41
CA ARG A 165 -1.15 18.46 -12.69
C ARG A 165 -1.58 17.72 -11.42
N GLN A 166 -0.86 17.87 -10.31
CA GLN A 166 -1.24 17.25 -9.05
C GLN A 166 -2.52 17.88 -8.47
N LYS A 167 -2.67 19.21 -8.53
CA LYS A 167 -3.90 19.90 -8.12
C LYS A 167 -5.11 19.46 -8.94
N GLU A 168 -4.94 19.37 -10.25
CA GLU A 168 -5.95 18.87 -11.18
C GLU A 168 -6.37 17.42 -10.85
N LYS A 169 -5.40 16.53 -10.69
CA LYS A 169 -5.64 15.14 -10.31
C LYS A 169 -6.36 15.03 -8.96
N ALA A 170 -5.97 15.85 -7.98
CA ALA A 170 -6.62 15.90 -6.68
C ALA A 170 -8.07 16.38 -6.79
N LEU A 171 -8.34 17.37 -7.65
CA LEU A 171 -9.67 17.91 -7.86
C LEU A 171 -10.62 16.90 -8.51
N PHE A 172 -10.19 16.24 -9.59
CA PHE A 172 -10.98 15.17 -10.20
C PHE A 172 -11.24 14.02 -9.23
N LYS A 173 -10.23 13.58 -8.48
CA LYS A 173 -10.38 12.56 -7.43
C LYS A 173 -11.39 12.99 -6.37
N LYS A 174 -11.36 14.26 -5.93
CA LYS A 174 -12.30 14.79 -4.92
C LYS A 174 -13.75 14.65 -5.37
N TYR A 175 -14.02 14.92 -6.65
CA TYR A 175 -15.35 14.85 -7.24
C TYR A 175 -15.71 13.47 -7.83
N GLU A 176 -14.88 12.45 -7.61
CA GLU A 176 -15.09 11.08 -8.11
C GLU A 176 -15.17 11.01 -9.64
N LEU A 177 -14.37 11.84 -10.31
CA LEU A 177 -14.28 11.90 -11.76
C LEU A 177 -13.00 11.20 -12.21
N GLU A 178 -13.14 10.25 -13.13
CA GLU A 178 -12.00 9.52 -13.70
C GLU A 178 -11.34 10.35 -14.81
N PRO A 179 -10.09 10.83 -14.65
CA PRO A 179 -9.49 11.78 -15.58
C PRO A 179 -9.29 11.25 -17.00
N PHE A 180 -9.28 9.93 -17.19
CA PHE A 180 -9.13 9.27 -18.49
C PHE A 180 -10.41 9.25 -19.32
N HIS A 181 -11.58 9.39 -18.69
CA HIS A 181 -12.87 9.43 -19.37
C HIS A 181 -13.32 10.86 -19.71
N ILE A 182 -12.49 11.86 -19.42
CA ILE A 182 -12.81 13.27 -19.67
C ILE A 182 -12.14 13.69 -20.98
N PRO A 183 -12.91 14.00 -22.04
CA PRO A 183 -12.37 14.48 -23.30
C PRO A 183 -11.55 15.75 -23.11
N TYR A 184 -10.47 15.89 -23.90
CA TYR A 184 -9.50 16.96 -23.74
C TYR A 184 -10.14 18.36 -23.87
N GLU A 185 -11.06 18.49 -24.82
CA GLU A 185 -11.81 19.70 -25.13
C GLU A 185 -12.76 20.14 -24.01
N LEU A 186 -13.29 19.21 -23.20
CA LEU A 186 -14.19 19.50 -22.09
C LEU A 186 -13.44 19.74 -20.77
N ARG A 187 -12.21 19.25 -20.68
CA ARG A 187 -11.39 19.21 -19.47
C ARG A 187 -11.15 20.59 -18.85
N SER A 188 -10.80 21.58 -19.67
CA SER A 188 -10.48 22.94 -19.20
C SER A 188 -11.70 23.63 -18.58
N ARG A 189 -12.87 23.47 -19.22
CA ARG A 189 -14.15 24.01 -18.74
C ARG A 189 -14.59 23.34 -17.45
N LEU A 190 -14.50 22.00 -17.39
CA LEU A 190 -14.82 21.25 -16.19
C LEU A 190 -13.93 21.66 -15.02
N LEU A 191 -12.60 21.76 -15.22
CA LEU A 191 -11.68 22.21 -14.17
C LEU A 191 -11.96 23.61 -13.67
N ARG A 192 -12.34 24.53 -14.56
CA ARG A 192 -12.79 25.87 -14.18
C ARG A 192 -14.02 25.78 -13.27
N ILE A 193 -15.04 25.03 -13.65
CA ILE A 193 -16.27 24.84 -12.85
C ILE A 193 -15.95 24.25 -11.48
N LEU A 194 -15.16 23.17 -11.42
CA LEU A 194 -14.75 22.56 -10.16
C LEU A 194 -14.01 23.57 -9.29
N SER A 195 -13.10 24.36 -9.88
CA SER A 195 -12.33 25.39 -9.15
C SER A 195 -13.21 26.51 -8.60
N LEU A 196 -14.26 26.91 -9.32
CA LEU A 196 -15.24 27.90 -8.84
C LEU A 196 -16.00 27.36 -7.63
N LEU A 197 -16.46 26.11 -7.69
CA LEU A 197 -17.16 25.46 -6.57
C LEU A 197 -16.26 25.27 -5.34
N GLU A 198 -14.95 25.02 -5.52
CA GLU A 198 -13.98 24.98 -4.42
C GLU A 198 -13.77 26.34 -3.75
N ARG A 199 -13.89 27.43 -4.52
CA ARG A 199 -13.80 28.80 -4.03
C ARG A 199 -15.14 29.35 -3.54
N GLU A 200 -16.15 28.49 -3.45
CA GLU A 200 -17.50 28.86 -3.01
C GLU A 200 -18.14 29.94 -3.87
N GLN A 201 -17.75 29.99 -5.16
CA GLN A 201 -18.26 30.93 -6.14
C GLN A 201 -19.42 30.32 -6.91
N ARG A 202 -20.52 31.07 -6.99
CA ARG A 202 -21.70 30.65 -7.76
C ARG A 202 -21.37 30.58 -9.24
N LEU A 203 -21.80 29.51 -9.89
CA LEU A 203 -21.59 29.31 -11.32
C LEU A 203 -22.41 30.30 -12.14
N SER A 204 -21.85 30.72 -13.28
CA SER A 204 -22.58 31.48 -14.30
C SER A 204 -23.70 30.64 -14.91
N ASP A 205 -24.74 31.29 -15.48
CA ASP A 205 -25.82 30.55 -16.14
C ASP A 205 -25.30 29.69 -17.30
N ASN A 206 -24.29 30.16 -18.03
CA ASN A 206 -23.63 29.37 -19.09
C ASN A 206 -22.96 28.11 -18.55
N ASP A 207 -22.31 28.16 -17.39
CA ASP A 207 -21.68 27.00 -16.77
C ASP A 207 -22.73 26.04 -16.17
N ARG A 208 -23.83 26.58 -15.62
CA ARG A 208 -24.98 25.80 -15.11
C ARG A 208 -25.65 25.02 -16.23
N ILE A 209 -25.95 25.70 -17.35
CA ILE A 209 -26.55 25.08 -18.53
C ILE A 209 -25.64 23.96 -19.02
N TRP A 210 -24.35 24.25 -19.20
CA TRP A 210 -23.37 23.27 -19.66
C TRP A 210 -23.29 22.02 -18.79
N LEU A 211 -23.27 22.15 -17.45
CA LEU A 211 -23.30 21.00 -16.54
C LEU A 211 -24.54 20.12 -16.72
N THR A 212 -25.66 20.72 -17.12
CA THR A 212 -26.93 20.02 -17.31
C THR A 212 -27.19 19.58 -18.75
N SER A 213 -26.28 19.90 -19.69
CA SER A 213 -26.36 19.53 -21.10
C SER A 213 -25.11 18.76 -21.54
N GLU A 214 -24.13 19.43 -22.14
CA GLU A 214 -22.90 18.86 -22.69
C GLU A 214 -22.06 18.12 -21.63
N GLY A 215 -22.00 18.67 -20.42
CA GLY A 215 -21.26 18.10 -19.29
C GLY A 215 -22.05 17.14 -18.41
N TYR A 216 -23.25 16.73 -18.83
CA TYR A 216 -24.18 15.95 -18.00
C TYR A 216 -23.58 14.65 -17.46
N GLU A 217 -22.73 13.98 -18.24
CA GLU A 217 -22.04 12.75 -17.84
C GLU A 217 -21.11 12.93 -16.62
N PHE A 218 -20.55 14.13 -16.45
CA PHE A 218 -19.70 14.48 -15.30
C PHE A 218 -20.52 15.00 -14.11
N PHE A 219 -21.77 15.41 -14.34
CA PHE A 219 -22.63 16.02 -13.34
C PHE A 219 -23.30 14.98 -12.43
N THR A 220 -22.48 14.22 -11.73
CA THR A 220 -22.88 13.07 -10.90
C THR A 220 -22.36 13.21 -9.46
N GLY A 221 -22.81 12.29 -8.60
CA GLY A 221 -22.29 12.11 -7.23
C GLY A 221 -22.01 13.41 -6.46
N LYS A 222 -20.73 13.58 -6.09
CA LYS A 222 -20.26 14.73 -5.31
C LYS A 222 -20.39 16.07 -6.02
N LEU A 223 -20.17 16.13 -7.32
CA LEU A 223 -20.27 17.38 -8.08
C LEU A 223 -21.71 17.90 -8.05
N LYS A 224 -22.66 17.02 -8.37
CA LYS A 224 -24.08 17.34 -8.33
C LYS A 224 -24.56 17.77 -6.95
N ASN A 225 -24.12 17.07 -5.91
CA ASN A 225 -24.45 17.43 -4.52
C ASN A 225 -23.88 18.80 -4.12
N LYS A 226 -22.59 19.06 -4.39
CA LYS A 226 -21.94 20.35 -4.06
C LYS A 226 -22.64 21.49 -4.80
N PHE A 227 -22.87 21.35 -6.10
CA PHE A 227 -23.59 22.36 -6.88
C PHE A 227 -24.98 22.67 -6.32
N HIS A 228 -25.79 21.65 -6.05
CA HIS A 228 -27.14 21.86 -5.53
C HIS A 228 -27.14 22.42 -4.11
N ARG A 229 -26.17 22.06 -3.26
CA ARG A 229 -26.01 22.67 -1.93
C ARG A 229 -25.72 24.17 -2.05
N PHE A 230 -24.81 24.56 -2.94
CA PHE A 230 -24.50 25.98 -3.19
C PHE A 230 -25.70 26.77 -3.68
N GLU A 231 -26.45 26.24 -4.64
CA GLU A 231 -27.66 26.88 -5.13
C GLU A 231 -28.73 26.99 -4.04
N ALA A 232 -28.88 25.96 -3.19
CA ALA A 232 -29.79 26.02 -2.06
C ALA A 232 -29.42 27.15 -1.09
N GLU A 233 -28.15 27.27 -0.70
CA GLU A 233 -27.66 28.32 0.18
C GLU A 233 -27.88 29.71 -0.38
N PHE A 234 -27.61 29.91 -1.68
CA PHE A 234 -27.91 31.17 -2.37
C PHE A 234 -29.39 31.55 -2.23
N TYR A 235 -30.31 30.65 -2.56
CA TYR A 235 -31.74 30.92 -2.49
C TYR A 235 -32.26 31.05 -1.05
N LEU A 236 -31.67 30.35 -0.08
CA LEU A 236 -31.95 30.53 1.34
C LEU A 236 -31.60 31.94 1.80
N GLN A 237 -30.42 32.46 1.41
CA GLN A 237 -30.02 33.83 1.72
C GLN A 237 -30.89 34.85 0.99
N GLU A 238 -31.20 34.61 -0.27
CA GLU A 238 -32.10 35.49 -1.03
C GLU A 238 -33.49 35.55 -0.38
N TYR A 239 -34.03 34.42 0.09
CA TYR A 239 -35.29 34.39 0.82
C TYR A 239 -35.20 35.16 2.15
N LYS A 240 -34.10 35.05 2.91
CA LYS A 240 -33.91 35.81 4.15
C LYS A 240 -34.03 37.32 3.92
N VAL A 241 -33.47 37.81 2.82
CA VAL A 241 -33.46 39.24 2.47
C VAL A 241 -34.79 39.68 1.84
N LYS A 242 -35.24 38.99 0.80
CA LYS A 242 -36.36 39.44 -0.06
C LYS A 242 -37.71 38.87 0.32
N LYS A 243 -37.74 37.81 1.14
CA LYS A 243 -38.95 37.02 1.46
C LYS A 243 -39.70 36.52 0.22
N SER A 244 -38.98 36.29 -0.88
CA SER A 244 -39.54 35.82 -2.14
C SER A 244 -39.97 34.35 -2.07
N ASN A 245 -41.24 34.08 -2.35
CA ASN A 245 -41.78 32.72 -2.40
C ASN A 245 -41.02 31.82 -3.39
N TRP A 246 -40.59 32.38 -4.53
CA TRP A 246 -39.78 31.64 -5.49
C TRP A 246 -38.40 31.27 -4.95
N SER A 247 -37.78 32.15 -4.16
CA SER A 247 -36.50 31.82 -3.51
C SER A 247 -36.70 30.70 -2.48
N ALA A 248 -37.79 30.69 -1.71
CA ALA A 248 -38.09 29.59 -0.80
C ALA A 248 -38.31 28.25 -1.53
N ILE A 249 -39.11 28.26 -2.59
CA ILE A 249 -39.38 27.07 -3.42
C ILE A 249 -38.09 26.55 -4.07
N ASN A 250 -37.27 27.43 -4.64
CA ASN A 250 -36.01 27.05 -5.29
C ASN A 250 -34.99 26.52 -4.28
N ALA A 251 -34.88 27.16 -3.10
CA ALA A 251 -34.04 26.66 -2.01
C ALA A 251 -34.42 25.23 -1.64
N SER A 252 -35.70 24.97 -1.36
CA SER A 252 -36.19 23.63 -1.01
C SER A 252 -35.96 22.62 -2.14
N SER A 253 -36.22 23.00 -3.39
CA SER A 253 -35.94 22.17 -4.57
C SER A 253 -34.47 21.77 -4.69
N HIS A 254 -33.55 22.69 -4.41
CA HIS A 254 -32.11 22.42 -4.42
C HIS A 254 -31.65 21.57 -3.23
N LEU A 255 -32.18 21.82 -2.03
CA LEU A 255 -31.91 21.01 -0.84
C LEU A 255 -32.27 19.54 -1.06
N ARG A 256 -33.43 19.27 -1.69
CA ARG A 256 -33.80 17.91 -2.09
C ARG A 256 -32.76 17.24 -2.99
N LYS A 257 -32.30 17.97 -4.01
CA LYS A 257 -31.35 17.45 -5.01
C LYS A 257 -29.93 17.23 -4.45
N CYS A 258 -29.60 17.81 -3.30
CA CYS A 258 -28.36 17.53 -2.55
C CYS A 258 -28.58 16.63 -1.32
N GLN A 259 -29.66 15.82 -1.30
CA GLN A 259 -29.97 14.86 -0.25
C GLN A 259 -30.26 15.48 1.14
N ALA A 260 -30.60 16.77 1.19
CA ALA A 260 -30.95 17.50 2.41
C ALA A 260 -32.48 17.65 2.57
N SER A 261 -33.28 16.62 2.21
CA SER A 261 -34.75 16.72 2.20
C SER A 261 -35.38 16.99 3.58
N LYS A 262 -34.71 16.64 4.69
CA LYS A 262 -35.16 17.02 6.04
C LYS A 262 -35.05 18.53 6.28
N GLU A 263 -33.93 19.13 5.86
CA GLU A 263 -33.74 20.58 5.90
C GLU A 263 -34.75 21.28 5.00
N ALA A 264 -35.00 20.71 3.80
CA ALA A 264 -36.01 21.19 2.87
C ALA A 264 -37.42 21.17 3.46
N GLU A 265 -37.77 20.12 4.22
CA GLU A 265 -39.05 19.98 4.94
C GLU A 265 -39.19 21.07 6.00
N THR A 266 -38.24 21.14 6.94
CA THR A 266 -38.27 22.11 8.03
C THR A 266 -38.32 23.55 7.50
N PHE A 267 -37.54 23.86 6.46
CA PHE A 267 -37.53 25.22 5.92
C PHE A 267 -38.83 25.57 5.18
N LEU A 268 -39.30 24.70 4.29
CA LEU A 268 -40.42 25.02 3.42
C LEU A 268 -41.76 25.03 4.19
N GLU A 269 -41.97 24.15 5.17
CA GLU A 269 -43.18 24.16 6.01
C GLU A 269 -43.27 25.40 6.91
N ASN A 270 -42.13 25.91 7.38
CA ASN A 270 -42.08 27.12 8.17
C ASN A 270 -42.15 28.41 7.33
N THR A 271 -42.14 28.28 6.01
CA THR A 271 -42.30 29.40 5.08
C THR A 271 -43.80 29.70 4.95
N LYS A 272 -44.25 30.84 5.49
CA LYS A 272 -45.64 31.31 5.36
C LYS A 272 -45.89 31.78 3.93
N ILE A 273 -46.23 30.87 3.01
CA ILE A 273 -46.74 31.24 1.68
C ILE A 273 -48.23 31.56 1.81
N SER A 274 -48.61 32.82 1.55
CA SER A 274 -50.00 33.28 1.68
C SER A 274 -50.94 32.59 0.68
N VAL A 275 -52.21 32.42 1.06
CA VAL A 275 -53.26 31.92 0.17
C VAL A 275 -53.67 32.96 -0.88
N SER A 276 -53.36 34.24 -0.65
CA SER A 276 -53.56 35.34 -1.62
C SER A 276 -52.55 35.35 -2.78
N GLU A 277 -51.64 34.37 -2.82
CA GLU A 277 -50.59 34.25 -3.83
C GLU A 277 -51.11 33.71 -5.16
N ASP A 278 -50.37 34.01 -6.23
CA ASP A 278 -50.63 33.47 -7.57
C ASP A 278 -50.74 31.93 -7.52
N LYS A 279 -51.78 31.38 -8.17
CA LYS A 279 -52.00 29.94 -8.36
C LYS A 279 -50.73 29.22 -8.83
N LYS A 280 -49.89 29.88 -9.64
CA LYS A 280 -48.60 29.34 -10.10
C LYS A 280 -47.65 29.08 -8.93
N VAL A 281 -47.54 30.02 -7.99
CA VAL A 281 -46.67 29.93 -6.80
C VAL A 281 -47.20 28.83 -5.87
N LEU A 282 -48.51 28.82 -5.60
CA LEU A 282 -49.12 27.81 -4.73
C LEU A 282 -48.98 26.39 -5.30
N SER A 283 -49.20 26.20 -6.60
CA SER A 283 -49.00 24.89 -7.24
C SER A 283 -47.53 24.44 -7.17
N ALA A 284 -46.58 25.37 -7.40
CA ALA A 284 -45.15 25.07 -7.30
C ALA A 284 -44.70 24.74 -5.86
N TYR A 285 -45.27 25.42 -4.87
CA TYR A 285 -45.06 25.14 -3.45
C TYR A 285 -45.48 23.70 -3.10
N PHE A 286 -46.74 23.34 -3.40
CA PHE A 286 -47.24 22.00 -3.09
C PHE A 286 -46.54 20.90 -3.89
N THR A 287 -46.17 21.16 -5.15
CA THR A 287 -45.36 20.21 -5.94
C THR A 287 -44.00 19.99 -5.29
N THR A 288 -43.36 21.06 -4.79
CA THR A 288 -42.04 20.97 -4.16
C THR A 288 -42.13 20.25 -2.82
N LEU A 289 -43.12 20.60 -1.99
CA LEU A 289 -43.36 19.95 -0.70
C LEU A 289 -43.74 18.48 -0.86
N GLY A 290 -44.57 18.13 -1.84
CA GLY A 290 -44.87 16.75 -2.18
C GLY A 290 -43.62 15.98 -2.60
N GLY A 291 -42.73 16.61 -3.37
CA GLY A 291 -41.40 16.08 -3.65
C GLY A 291 -40.53 15.87 -2.40
N VAL A 292 -40.55 16.80 -1.44
CA VAL A 292 -39.85 16.64 -0.16
C VAL A 292 -40.38 15.41 0.59
N LYS A 293 -41.71 15.29 0.70
CA LYS A 293 -42.36 14.15 1.39
C LYS A 293 -42.04 12.83 0.70
N ARG A 294 -42.00 12.80 -0.64
CA ARG A 294 -41.58 11.64 -1.44
C ARG A 294 -40.16 11.21 -1.08
N ASP A 295 -39.21 12.14 -1.08
CA ASP A 295 -37.81 11.83 -0.73
C ASP A 295 -37.67 11.29 0.71
N LEU A 296 -38.52 11.76 1.63
CA LEU A 296 -38.60 11.30 3.02
C LEU A 296 -39.46 10.03 3.22
N LYS A 297 -39.92 9.41 2.14
CA LYS A 297 -40.78 8.21 2.14
C LYS A 297 -42.12 8.40 2.88
N LYS A 298 -42.60 9.64 3.00
CA LYS A 298 -43.91 10.00 3.56
C LYS A 298 -44.96 9.98 2.45
N SER A 299 -45.19 8.82 1.83
CA SER A 299 -45.93 8.69 0.56
C SER A 299 -47.36 9.25 0.61
N HIS A 300 -48.08 9.08 1.71
CA HIS A 300 -49.43 9.63 1.88
C HIS A 300 -49.45 11.16 1.74
N LEU A 301 -48.58 11.85 2.50
CA LEU A 301 -48.46 13.32 2.44
C LEU A 301 -47.92 13.80 1.09
N ALA A 302 -47.05 13.01 0.45
CA ALA A 302 -46.55 13.30 -0.89
C ALA A 302 -47.69 13.32 -1.92
N ILE A 303 -48.61 12.35 -1.85
CA ILE A 303 -49.81 12.28 -2.70
C ILE A 303 -50.74 13.46 -2.41
N GLU A 304 -51.04 13.73 -1.13
CA GLU A 304 -51.91 14.83 -0.72
C GLU A 304 -51.45 16.17 -1.32
N HIS A 305 -50.17 16.51 -1.16
CA HIS A 305 -49.61 17.72 -1.74
C HIS A 305 -49.59 17.69 -3.28
N GLY A 306 -49.30 16.55 -3.90
CA GLY A 306 -49.34 16.40 -5.35
C GLY A 306 -50.74 16.64 -5.93
N ILE A 307 -51.78 16.10 -5.29
CA ILE A 307 -53.19 16.30 -5.68
C ILE A 307 -53.57 17.76 -5.51
N ARG A 308 -53.26 18.37 -4.36
CA ARG A 308 -53.55 19.79 -4.13
C ARG A 308 -52.87 20.70 -5.16
N ALA A 309 -51.61 20.40 -5.50
CA ALA A 309 -50.89 21.13 -6.55
C ALA A 309 -51.58 21.01 -7.92
N HIS A 310 -52.08 19.81 -8.25
CA HIS A 310 -52.84 19.53 -9.47
C HIS A 310 -54.19 20.26 -9.49
N GLU A 311 -54.95 20.25 -8.40
CA GLU A 311 -56.24 20.96 -8.29
C GLU A 311 -56.09 22.47 -8.51
N ILE A 312 -55.02 23.07 -7.95
CA ILE A 312 -54.73 24.50 -8.13
C ILE A 312 -54.40 24.82 -9.60
N LYS A 313 -53.67 23.93 -10.28
CA LYS A 313 -53.25 24.13 -11.66
C LYS A 313 -53.39 22.84 -12.49
N PRO A 314 -54.62 22.49 -12.93
CA PRO A 314 -54.92 21.18 -13.50
C PRO A 314 -54.35 20.96 -14.91
N LYS A 315 -53.83 22.01 -15.55
CA LYS A 315 -53.13 21.96 -16.85
C LYS A 315 -51.60 21.87 -16.72
N ASP A 316 -51.04 21.97 -15.51
CA ASP A 316 -49.60 21.83 -15.31
C ASP A 316 -49.20 20.34 -15.26
N TYR A 317 -48.17 19.97 -16.01
CA TYR A 317 -47.69 18.59 -16.03
C TYR A 317 -46.87 18.23 -14.79
N ARG A 318 -46.27 19.19 -14.08
CA ARG A 318 -45.34 18.92 -12.97
C ARG A 318 -45.98 18.14 -11.81
N PRO A 319 -47.17 18.51 -11.30
CA PRO A 319 -47.87 17.69 -10.30
C PRO A 319 -48.16 16.27 -10.80
N CYS A 320 -48.51 16.13 -12.08
CA CYS A 320 -48.79 14.82 -12.69
C CYS A 320 -47.53 13.94 -12.72
N THR A 321 -46.38 14.50 -13.08
CA THR A 321 -45.09 13.75 -13.06
C THR A 321 -44.69 13.33 -11.65
N LEU A 322 -44.94 14.17 -10.64
CA LEU A 322 -44.68 13.84 -9.24
C LEU A 322 -45.58 12.68 -8.79
N LEU A 323 -46.89 12.78 -9.03
CA LEU A 323 -47.86 11.74 -8.66
C LEU A 323 -47.58 10.42 -9.36
N GLY A 324 -47.27 10.46 -10.67
CA GLY A 324 -46.85 9.28 -11.42
C GLY A 324 -45.67 8.58 -10.75
N ALA A 325 -44.65 9.34 -10.38
CA ALA A 325 -43.47 8.82 -9.70
C ALA A 325 -43.77 8.21 -8.32
N ILE A 326 -44.60 8.87 -7.50
CA ILE A 326 -44.98 8.36 -6.17
C ILE A 326 -45.75 7.04 -6.30
N TYR A 327 -46.68 6.95 -7.25
CA TYR A 327 -47.45 5.72 -7.47
C TYR A 327 -46.60 4.58 -8.03
N MET A 328 -45.61 4.86 -8.87
CA MET A 328 -44.63 3.84 -9.29
C MET A 328 -43.79 3.34 -8.12
N GLU A 329 -43.30 4.24 -7.25
CA GLU A 329 -42.53 3.89 -6.06
C GLU A 329 -43.34 3.11 -5.02
N THR A 330 -44.66 3.30 -4.97
CA THR A 330 -45.59 2.60 -4.07
C THR A 330 -46.27 1.39 -4.71
N HIS A 331 -45.77 0.93 -5.86
CA HIS A 331 -46.24 -0.28 -6.55
C HIS A 331 -47.67 -0.21 -7.09
N ASN A 332 -48.25 0.98 -7.18
CA ASN A 332 -49.53 1.19 -7.86
C ASN A 332 -49.29 1.59 -9.32
N TYR A 333 -48.82 0.63 -10.11
CA TYR A 333 -48.39 0.87 -11.49
C TYR A 333 -49.51 1.36 -12.41
N THR A 334 -50.76 0.98 -12.14
CA THR A 334 -51.91 1.44 -12.92
C THR A 334 -52.14 2.94 -12.71
N LEU A 335 -52.21 3.42 -11.46
CA LEU A 335 -52.32 4.86 -11.20
C LEU A 335 -51.07 5.61 -11.65
N GLY A 336 -49.88 5.03 -11.44
CA GLY A 336 -48.63 5.63 -11.90
C GLY A 336 -48.63 5.89 -13.41
N HIS A 337 -49.07 4.90 -14.20
CA HIS A 337 -49.22 5.03 -15.64
C HIS A 337 -50.23 6.12 -16.01
N GLN A 338 -51.43 6.11 -15.41
CA GLN A 338 -52.47 7.12 -15.67
C GLN A 338 -51.99 8.55 -15.38
N TRP A 339 -51.21 8.75 -14.32
CA TRP A 339 -50.64 10.07 -14.00
C TRP A 339 -49.53 10.48 -14.96
N TYR A 340 -48.74 9.55 -15.48
CA TYR A 340 -47.77 9.85 -16.54
C TYR A 340 -48.44 10.13 -17.89
N GLU A 341 -49.50 9.42 -18.27
CA GLU A 341 -50.32 9.76 -19.45
C GLU A 341 -50.87 11.17 -19.34
N LYS A 342 -51.46 11.52 -18.19
CA LYS A 342 -51.83 12.91 -17.88
C LYS A 342 -50.69 13.89 -18.07
N ALA A 343 -49.48 13.54 -17.63
CA ALA A 343 -48.33 14.42 -17.77
C ALA A 343 -48.00 14.64 -19.26
N ARG A 344 -48.04 13.58 -20.08
CA ARG A 344 -47.82 13.63 -21.54
C ARG A 344 -48.85 14.50 -22.25
N GLU A 345 -50.13 14.31 -21.95
CA GLU A 345 -51.23 15.14 -22.48
C GLU A 345 -51.05 16.64 -22.19
N ARG A 346 -50.33 16.97 -21.10
CA ARG A 346 -50.01 18.35 -20.68
C ARG A 346 -48.65 18.84 -21.18
N GLY A 347 -48.00 18.10 -22.07
CA GLY A 347 -46.74 18.47 -22.69
C GLY A 347 -45.49 18.18 -21.85
N ALA A 348 -45.55 17.21 -20.92
CA ALA A 348 -44.34 16.74 -20.26
C ALA A 348 -43.35 16.15 -21.29
N PRO A 349 -42.08 16.58 -21.29
CA PRO A 349 -41.07 15.97 -22.14
C PRO A 349 -40.86 14.49 -21.78
N GLU A 350 -40.90 13.60 -22.78
CA GLU A 350 -40.82 12.15 -22.55
C GLU A 350 -39.50 11.74 -21.87
N ASN A 351 -38.41 12.45 -22.17
CA ASN A 351 -37.11 12.25 -21.51
C ASN A 351 -37.17 12.48 -19.99
N THR A 352 -38.05 13.38 -19.51
CA THR A 352 -38.23 13.68 -18.08
C THR A 352 -38.91 12.50 -17.38
N ILE A 353 -39.98 11.96 -17.98
CA ILE A 353 -40.69 10.79 -17.45
C ILE A 353 -39.77 9.56 -17.47
N ASN A 354 -39.06 9.35 -18.57
CA ASN A 354 -38.12 8.23 -18.70
C ASN A 354 -36.96 8.31 -17.70
N ALA A 355 -36.41 9.52 -17.44
CA ALA A 355 -35.38 9.71 -16.43
C ALA A 355 -35.88 9.39 -15.02
N GLU A 356 -37.11 9.80 -14.68
CA GLU A 356 -37.74 9.44 -13.40
C GLU A 356 -37.95 7.92 -13.27
N LEU A 357 -38.48 7.26 -14.31
CA LEU A 357 -38.66 5.81 -14.32
C LEU A 357 -37.34 5.06 -14.13
N LYS A 358 -36.26 5.47 -14.82
CA LYS A 358 -34.92 4.91 -14.64
C LYS A 358 -34.42 5.08 -13.19
N SER A 359 -34.61 6.28 -12.62
CA SER A 359 -34.23 6.59 -11.23
C SER A 359 -34.97 5.70 -10.23
N ILE A 360 -36.26 5.42 -10.45
CA ILE A 360 -37.06 4.54 -9.60
C ILE A 360 -36.58 3.09 -9.74
N LEU A 361 -36.48 2.58 -10.97
CA LEU A 361 -36.04 1.21 -11.26
C LEU A 361 -34.65 0.90 -10.70
N PHE A 362 -33.74 1.87 -10.72
CA PHE A 362 -32.39 1.73 -10.17
C PHE A 362 -32.41 1.49 -8.65
N LYS A 363 -33.38 2.07 -7.93
CA LYS A 363 -33.51 1.94 -6.46
C LYS A 363 -34.27 0.69 -6.02
N LEU A 364 -35.03 0.05 -6.91
CA LEU A 364 -35.79 -1.16 -6.61
C LEU A 364 -34.87 -2.40 -6.59
N ASP A 365 -35.22 -3.37 -5.75
CA ASP A 365 -34.64 -4.72 -5.81
C ASP A 365 -35.05 -5.44 -7.10
N GLN A 366 -34.34 -6.53 -7.42
CA GLN A 366 -34.51 -7.24 -8.70
C GLN A 366 -35.94 -7.77 -8.93
N ARG A 367 -36.62 -8.23 -7.87
CA ARG A 367 -37.99 -8.76 -7.97
C ARG A 367 -38.95 -7.63 -8.30
N LYS A 368 -38.91 -6.55 -7.53
CA LYS A 368 -39.80 -5.38 -7.72
C LYS A 368 -39.52 -4.63 -9.02
N ARG A 369 -38.25 -4.59 -9.45
CA ARG A 369 -37.85 -4.04 -10.75
C ARG A 369 -38.49 -4.84 -11.89
N SER A 370 -38.37 -6.17 -11.85
CA SER A 370 -38.96 -7.06 -12.86
C SER A 370 -40.49 -6.91 -12.91
N GLU A 371 -41.13 -6.90 -11.73
CA GLU A 371 -42.56 -6.69 -11.58
C GLU A 371 -43.03 -5.36 -12.20
N MET A 372 -42.34 -4.25 -11.90
CA MET A 372 -42.67 -2.93 -12.46
C MET A 372 -42.52 -2.92 -13.99
N ILE A 373 -41.42 -3.46 -14.53
CA ILE A 373 -41.18 -3.53 -15.97
C ILE A 373 -42.28 -4.33 -16.68
N GLU A 374 -42.63 -5.51 -16.16
CA GLU A 374 -43.67 -6.35 -16.74
C GLU A 374 -45.05 -5.69 -16.72
N ASN A 375 -45.41 -5.04 -15.62
CA ASN A 375 -46.66 -4.30 -15.51
C ASN A 375 -46.72 -3.15 -16.52
N LEU A 376 -45.65 -2.35 -16.65
CA LEU A 376 -45.62 -1.24 -17.60
C LEU A 376 -45.67 -1.71 -19.06
N LEU A 377 -44.91 -2.75 -19.41
CA LEU A 377 -44.96 -3.35 -20.76
C LEU A 377 -46.33 -3.93 -21.11
N LYS A 378 -47.06 -4.45 -20.12
CA LYS A 378 -48.43 -4.93 -20.28
C LYS A 378 -49.43 -3.79 -20.46
N LYS A 379 -49.20 -2.64 -19.81
CA LYS A 379 -50.06 -1.45 -19.92
C LYS A 379 -49.91 -0.76 -21.26
N ASP A 380 -48.69 -0.45 -21.66
CA ASP A 380 -48.42 0.20 -22.94
C ASP A 380 -47.06 -0.23 -23.49
N ARG A 381 -47.10 -1.15 -24.46
CA ARG A 381 -45.88 -1.68 -25.08
C ARG A 381 -45.19 -0.66 -25.98
N ALA A 382 -45.92 0.28 -26.57
CA ALA A 382 -45.35 1.29 -27.46
C ALA A 382 -44.53 2.31 -26.64
N VAL A 383 -45.11 2.80 -25.54
CA VAL A 383 -44.47 3.78 -24.67
C VAL A 383 -43.33 3.17 -23.86
N TYR A 384 -43.53 1.98 -23.28
CA TYR A 384 -42.56 1.38 -22.35
C TYR A 384 -41.66 0.31 -22.98
N GLY A 385 -41.70 0.11 -24.30
CA GLY A 385 -40.93 -0.94 -24.98
C GLY A 385 -39.42 -0.87 -24.72
N TRP A 386 -38.89 0.33 -24.49
CA TRP A 386 -37.49 0.56 -24.13
C TRP A 386 -37.09 -0.05 -22.79
N LEU A 387 -38.02 -0.38 -21.89
CA LEU A 387 -37.72 -1.02 -20.61
C LEU A 387 -37.22 -2.46 -20.77
N ARG A 388 -37.42 -3.11 -21.93
CA ARG A 388 -36.97 -4.48 -22.19
C ARG A 388 -35.46 -4.66 -22.08
N VAL A 389 -34.68 -3.60 -22.36
CA VAL A 389 -33.22 -3.64 -22.25
C VAL A 389 -32.73 -3.49 -20.80
N LEU A 390 -33.64 -3.20 -19.86
CA LEU A 390 -33.35 -2.99 -18.44
C LEU A 390 -33.88 -4.11 -17.54
N LYS A 391 -34.52 -5.13 -18.12
CA LYS A 391 -34.92 -6.36 -17.43
C LYS A 391 -33.66 -7.18 -17.15
#